data_AF-A0A2A4RMK8-F1
#
_entry.id   AF-A0A2A4RMK8-F1
#
_cell.length_a   1.000
_cell.length_b   1.000
_cell.length_c   1.000
_cell.angle_alpha   90.00
_cell.angle_beta   90.00
_cell.angle_gamma   90.00
#
_symmetry.space_group_name_H-M   'P 1'
#
loop_
_entity.id
_entity.type
_entity.pdbx_description
1 polymer ?
#
loop_
_entity_poly.entity_id
_entity_poly.type
_entity_poly.pdbx_seq_one_letter_code
_entity_poly.pdbx_strand_id
1 'polypeptide(L)'
;MKNKLDDSYDVALKEMSKQHPDIERVIGLLNESMESGHPNAAYALATWYLHGEHVEKDLSKGIMLLKRATDKNLPEACYDLAVCYEEPAGVVEDLEKAFELYLRAALHGDKQSFHEVGRCYYYGIGVNINKSLADIWLEKAEELGIKE
;
A
#
# COMPACT_ATOMS: atom_id res chain seq x y z
N MET A 1 6.11 -21.91 28.73
CA MET A 1 5.03 -21.80 27.73
C MET A 1 4.65 -20.33 27.64
N LYS A 2 5.09 -19.60 26.61
CA LYS A 2 4.64 -18.21 26.41
C LYS A 2 3.23 -18.30 25.81
N ASN A 3 2.22 -17.93 26.58
CA ASN A 3 0.92 -17.53 26.04
C ASN A 3 1.23 -16.49 24.94
N LYS A 4 0.97 -16.82 23.67
CA LYS A 4 0.88 -15.79 22.64
C LYS A 4 -0.33 -14.96 23.06
N LEU A 5 -0.11 -13.81 23.68
CA LEU A 5 -1.10 -12.74 23.60
C LEU A 5 -1.34 -12.55 22.10
N ASP A 6 -2.60 -12.62 21.68
CA ASP A 6 -2.96 -12.18 20.34
C ASP A 6 -2.39 -10.76 20.15
N ASP A 7 -1.69 -10.51 19.04
CA ASP A 7 -1.27 -9.15 18.68
C ASP A 7 -2.54 -8.28 18.61
N SER A 8 -2.48 -7.02 19.04
CA SER A 8 -3.63 -6.10 18.94
C SER A 8 -4.20 -6.06 17.51
N TYR A 9 -3.39 -6.33 16.47
CA TYR A 9 -3.87 -6.51 15.10
C TYR A 9 -4.82 -7.70 14.93
N ASP A 10 -4.48 -8.88 15.47
CA ASP A 10 -5.31 -10.09 15.38
C ASP A 10 -6.64 -9.89 16.12
N VAL A 11 -6.60 -9.17 17.26
CA VAL A 11 -7.81 -8.80 18.00
C VAL A 11 -8.66 -7.82 17.20
N ALA A 12 -8.04 -6.86 16.50
CA ALA A 12 -8.75 -5.94 15.61
C ALA A 12 -9.49 -6.68 14.49
N LEU A 13 -8.84 -7.67 13.85
CA LEU A 13 -9.47 -8.50 12.83
C LEU A 13 -10.63 -9.34 13.38
N LYS A 14 -10.48 -9.90 14.58
CA LYS A 14 -11.56 -10.64 15.26
C LYS A 14 -12.73 -9.74 15.65
N GLU A 15 -12.47 -8.49 16.03
CA GLU A 15 -13.51 -7.51 16.32
C GLU A 15 -14.26 -7.12 15.04
N MET A 16 -13.53 -6.88 13.94
CA MET A 16 -14.11 -6.55 12.63
C MET A 16 -14.96 -7.66 12.02
N SER A 17 -14.72 -8.93 12.35
CA SER A 17 -15.48 -10.06 11.81
C SER A 17 -16.83 -10.30 12.50
N LYS A 18 -17.17 -9.53 13.55
CA LYS A 18 -18.46 -9.62 14.22
C LYS A 18 -19.59 -9.07 13.34
N GLN A 19 -20.82 -9.51 13.61
CA GLN A 19 -22.02 -8.99 12.93
C GLN A 19 -22.19 -7.47 13.12
N HIS A 20 -21.80 -6.96 14.29
CA HIS A 20 -21.81 -5.55 14.64
C HIS A 20 -20.45 -5.18 15.27
N PRO A 21 -19.45 -4.85 14.44
CA PRO A 21 -18.12 -4.50 14.94
C PRO A 21 -18.13 -3.13 15.62
N ASP A 22 -17.39 -3.00 16.71
CA ASP A 22 -17.11 -1.72 17.35
C ASP A 22 -15.92 -1.05 16.66
N ILE A 23 -16.22 -0.08 15.79
CA ILE A 23 -15.22 0.59 14.95
C ILE A 23 -14.23 1.41 15.78
N GLU A 24 -14.70 2.08 16.85
CA GLU A 24 -13.81 2.87 17.71
C GLU A 24 -12.79 1.96 18.41
N ARG A 25 -13.26 0.81 18.90
CA ARG A 25 -12.40 -0.22 19.49
C ARG A 25 -11.39 -0.75 18.47
N VAL A 26 -11.81 -1.00 17.23
CA VAL A 26 -10.91 -1.47 16.16
C VAL A 26 -9.84 -0.44 15.86
N ILE A 27 -10.19 0.84 15.73
CA ILE A 27 -9.22 1.91 15.51
C ILE A 27 -8.23 1.99 16.68
N GLY A 28 -8.70 1.85 17.92
CA GLY A 28 -7.83 1.77 19.10
C GLY A 28 -6.81 0.63 19.00
N LEU A 29 -7.27 -0.58 18.68
CA LEU A 29 -6.41 -1.77 18.52
C LEU A 29 -5.42 -1.64 17.36
N LEU A 30 -5.83 -1.05 16.23
CA LEU A 30 -4.94 -0.78 15.10
C LEU A 30 -3.86 0.25 15.46
N ASN A 31 -4.21 1.30 16.20
CA ASN A 31 -3.22 2.26 16.69
C ASN A 31 -2.21 1.62 17.64
N GLU A 32 -2.65 0.80 18.60
CA GLU A 32 -1.76 0.05 19.50
C GLU A 32 -0.81 -0.87 18.73
N SER A 33 -1.32 -1.57 17.72
CA SER A 33 -0.52 -2.49 16.91
C SER A 33 0.48 -1.74 16.01
N MET A 34 0.08 -0.58 15.49
CA MET A 34 0.95 0.32 14.74
C MET A 34 2.11 0.86 15.61
N GLU A 35 1.85 1.22 16.88
CA GLU A 35 2.89 1.62 17.84
C GLU A 35 3.80 0.45 18.24
N SER A 36 3.26 -0.77 18.26
CA SER A 36 4.02 -2.01 18.47
C SER A 36 4.85 -2.43 17.24
N GLY A 37 4.70 -1.73 16.12
CA GLY A 37 5.49 -1.92 14.90
C GLY A 37 4.90 -2.91 13.89
N HIS A 38 3.63 -3.31 14.05
CA HIS A 38 2.97 -4.20 13.11
C HIS A 38 2.76 -3.51 11.75
N PRO A 39 3.27 -4.08 10.64
CA PRO A 39 3.31 -3.38 9.34
C PRO A 39 1.94 -3.12 8.74
N ASN A 40 0.99 -4.03 8.94
CA ASN A 40 -0.33 -3.94 8.30
C ASN A 40 -1.30 -3.00 9.02
N ALA A 41 -1.02 -2.61 10.26
CA ALA A 41 -1.95 -1.81 11.05
C ALA A 41 -2.06 -0.37 10.50
N ALA A 42 -0.92 0.22 10.16
CA ALA A 42 -0.87 1.52 9.50
C ALA A 42 -1.55 1.48 8.12
N TYR A 43 -1.30 0.41 7.34
CA TYR A 43 -1.90 0.24 6.01
C TYR A 43 -3.42 0.10 6.06
N ALA A 44 -3.96 -0.71 6.99
CA ALA A 44 -5.40 -0.86 7.16
C ALA A 44 -6.09 0.48 7.52
N LEU A 45 -5.50 1.27 8.42
CA LEU A 45 -6.03 2.60 8.70
C LEU A 45 -5.88 3.56 7.51
N ALA A 46 -4.79 3.42 6.74
CA ALA A 46 -4.56 4.25 5.56
C ALA A 46 -5.68 4.06 4.53
N THR A 47 -6.02 2.81 4.18
CA THR A 47 -7.09 2.51 3.22
C THR A 47 -8.44 3.04 3.69
N TRP A 48 -8.74 2.92 4.99
CA TRP A 48 -9.96 3.47 5.59
C TRP A 48 -10.08 4.98 5.40
N TYR A 49 -9.02 5.74 5.70
CA TYR A 49 -9.04 7.19 5.50
C TYR A 49 -9.02 7.59 4.01
N LEU A 50 -8.35 6.84 3.14
CA LEU A 50 -8.32 7.12 1.70
C LEU A 50 -9.69 6.93 1.03
N HIS A 51 -10.42 5.88 1.44
CA HIS A 51 -11.70 5.53 0.84
C HIS A 51 -12.92 6.03 1.64
N GLY A 52 -12.72 6.49 2.89
CA GLY A 52 -13.82 6.82 3.80
C GLY A 52 -14.58 5.58 4.30
N GLU A 53 -13.87 4.45 4.43
CA GLU A 53 -14.45 3.22 4.97
C GLU A 53 -14.41 3.27 6.50
N HIS A 54 -15.58 3.15 7.13
CA HIS A 54 -15.76 3.19 8.59
C HIS A 54 -15.44 4.52 9.29
N VAL A 55 -14.65 5.39 8.66
CA VAL A 55 -14.26 6.73 9.14
C VAL A 55 -14.55 7.78 8.06
N GLU A 56 -14.59 9.06 8.44
CA GLU A 56 -14.65 10.15 7.47
C GLU A 56 -13.38 10.15 6.60
N LYS A 57 -13.58 10.34 5.29
CA LYS A 57 -12.49 10.37 4.31
C LYS A 57 -11.51 11.50 4.62
N ASP A 58 -10.24 11.17 4.76
CA ASP A 58 -9.14 12.11 4.98
C ASP A 58 -7.90 11.66 4.20
N LEU A 59 -7.74 12.21 3.00
CA LEU A 59 -6.63 11.85 2.10
C LEU A 59 -5.26 12.17 2.72
N SER A 60 -5.13 13.29 3.45
CA SER A 60 -3.86 13.68 4.04
C SER A 60 -3.42 12.70 5.12
N LYS A 61 -4.36 12.28 5.97
CA LYS A 61 -4.11 11.28 7.00
C LYS A 61 -3.84 9.90 6.41
N GLY A 62 -4.61 9.50 5.40
CA GLY A 62 -4.38 8.25 4.67
C GLY A 62 -2.98 8.16 4.08
N ILE A 63 -2.54 9.20 3.37
CA ILE A 63 -1.20 9.26 2.75
C ILE A 63 -0.09 9.25 3.81
N MET A 64 -0.27 9.96 4.92
CA MET A 64 0.69 9.92 6.03
C MET A 64 0.86 8.50 6.59
N LEU A 65 -0.25 7.75 6.72
CA LEU A 65 -0.22 6.37 7.19
C LEU A 65 0.38 5.41 6.14
N LEU A 66 0.12 5.63 4.85
CA LEU A 66 0.81 4.89 3.77
C LEU A 66 2.32 5.06 3.87
N LYS A 67 2.82 6.30 4.01
CA LYS A 67 4.26 6.57 4.18
C LYS A 67 4.85 5.77 5.35
N ARG A 68 4.14 5.72 6.48
CA ARG A 68 4.55 4.93 7.66
C ARG A 68 4.54 3.42 7.37
N ALA A 69 3.59 2.92 6.58
CA ALA A 69 3.55 1.51 6.18
C ALA A 69 4.66 1.15 5.16
N THR A 70 5.01 2.07 4.25
CA THR A 70 6.11 1.91 3.29
C THR A 70 7.47 1.75 3.98
N ASP A 71 7.70 2.37 5.14
CA ASP A 71 8.93 2.20 5.92
C ASP A 71 9.17 0.73 6.34
N LYS A 72 8.13 -0.09 6.35
CA LYS A 72 8.19 -1.53 6.64
C LYS A 72 8.30 -2.42 5.39
N ASN A 73 8.52 -1.84 4.20
CA ASN A 73 8.54 -2.54 2.91
C ASN A 73 7.25 -3.32 2.61
N LEU A 74 6.09 -2.86 3.09
CA LEU A 74 4.82 -3.48 2.70
C LEU A 74 4.57 -3.19 1.20
N PRO A 75 4.53 -4.21 0.32
CA PRO A 75 4.42 -4.00 -1.13
C PRO A 75 3.16 -3.22 -1.53
N GLU A 76 2.02 -3.54 -0.92
CA GLU A 76 0.73 -2.92 -1.19
C GLU A 76 0.73 -1.44 -0.79
N ALA A 77 1.33 -1.09 0.36
CA ALA A 77 1.47 0.31 0.76
C ALA A 77 2.41 1.11 -0.15
N CYS A 78 3.45 0.46 -0.71
CA CYS A 78 4.32 1.09 -1.70
C CYS A 78 3.55 1.39 -2.99
N TYR A 79 2.75 0.44 -3.48
CA TYR A 79 1.91 0.61 -4.65
C TYR A 79 0.89 1.74 -4.47
N ASP A 80 0.12 1.73 -3.38
CA ASP A 80 -0.91 2.75 -3.15
C ASP A 80 -0.30 4.16 -2.98
N LEU A 81 0.89 4.25 -2.37
CA LEU A 81 1.58 5.52 -2.24
C LEU A 81 2.14 6.00 -3.59
N ALA A 82 2.58 5.08 -4.46
CA ALA A 82 2.99 5.41 -5.83
C ALA A 82 1.82 6.00 -6.61
N VAL A 83 0.65 5.37 -6.55
CA VAL A 83 -0.59 5.88 -7.17
C VAL A 83 -0.91 7.29 -6.67
N CYS A 84 -0.75 7.55 -5.37
CA CYS A 84 -0.98 8.91 -4.83
C CYS A 84 -0.03 9.97 -5.44
N TYR A 85 1.22 9.62 -5.75
CA TYR A 85 2.17 10.54 -6.37
C TYR A 85 2.01 10.65 -7.89
N GLU A 86 1.49 9.62 -8.56
CA GLU A 86 1.21 9.62 -10.01
C GLU A 86 -0.11 10.31 -10.35
N GLU A 87 -1.17 10.04 -9.59
CA GLU A 87 -2.50 10.62 -9.73
C GLU A 87 -2.81 11.45 -8.48
N PRO A 88 -2.47 12.75 -8.46
CA PRO A 88 -2.41 13.52 -7.23
C PRO A 88 -3.79 13.67 -6.57
N ALA A 89 -4.04 12.89 -5.52
CA ALA A 89 -5.23 12.97 -4.68
C ALA A 89 -4.86 13.53 -3.29
N GLY A 90 -4.56 14.83 -3.23
CA GLY A 90 -4.20 15.49 -1.96
C GLY A 90 -2.71 15.49 -1.62
N VAL A 91 -1.83 15.09 -2.56
CA VAL A 91 -0.39 15.36 -2.53
C VAL A 91 0.05 16.11 -3.79
N VAL A 92 1.29 16.60 -3.78
CA VAL A 92 1.95 17.12 -4.97
C VAL A 92 2.39 15.93 -5.83
N GLU A 93 2.15 16.02 -7.13
CA GLU A 93 2.62 15.07 -8.13
C GLU A 93 4.14 14.89 -8.04
N ASP A 94 4.60 13.65 -8.08
CA ASP A 94 6.03 13.30 -8.09
C ASP A 94 6.23 11.97 -8.83
N LEU A 95 6.33 12.04 -10.15
CA LEU A 95 6.38 10.85 -11.00
C LEU A 95 7.66 10.02 -10.76
N GLU A 96 8.79 10.66 -10.46
CA GLU A 96 10.05 9.96 -10.13
C GLU A 96 9.86 9.13 -8.88
N LYS A 97 9.25 9.70 -7.84
CA LYS A 97 8.95 8.99 -6.60
C LYS A 97 7.88 7.91 -6.78
N ALA A 98 6.88 8.14 -7.64
CA ALA A 98 5.91 7.11 -8.00
C ALA A 98 6.62 5.89 -8.61
N PHE A 99 7.49 6.12 -9.59
CA PHE A 99 8.29 5.06 -10.21
C PHE A 99 9.15 4.30 -9.19
N GLU A 100 9.87 4.99 -8.31
CA GLU A 100 10.68 4.35 -7.25
C GLU A 100 9.83 3.44 -6.35
N LEU A 101 8.62 3.88 -6.01
CA LEU A 101 7.70 3.13 -5.15
C LEU A 101 7.08 1.92 -5.87
N TYR A 102 6.68 2.04 -7.13
CA TYR A 102 6.25 0.89 -7.94
C TYR A 102 7.38 -0.13 -8.08
N LEU A 103 8.60 0.32 -8.36
CA LEU A 103 9.76 -0.57 -8.45
C LEU A 103 10.01 -1.31 -7.13
N ARG A 104 9.93 -0.58 -6.00
CA ARG A 104 10.07 -1.18 -4.67
C ARG A 104 8.98 -2.21 -4.38
N ALA A 105 7.73 -1.90 -4.71
CA ALA A 105 6.59 -2.80 -4.54
C ALA A 105 6.77 -4.09 -5.35
N ALA A 106 7.15 -3.98 -6.63
CA ALA A 106 7.39 -5.13 -7.51
C ALA A 106 8.51 -6.03 -6.96
N LEU A 107 9.62 -5.43 -6.52
CA LEU A 107 10.76 -6.17 -5.95
C LEU A 107 10.42 -6.88 -4.63
N HIS A 108 9.38 -6.45 -3.91
CA HIS A 108 8.90 -7.08 -2.69
C HIS A 108 7.66 -7.97 -2.90
N GLY A 109 7.29 -8.25 -4.16
CA GLY A 109 6.30 -9.27 -4.49
C GLY A 109 4.89 -8.76 -4.77
N ASP A 110 4.68 -7.44 -4.85
CA ASP A 110 3.44 -6.93 -5.41
C ASP A 110 3.41 -7.21 -6.92
N LYS A 111 2.45 -8.03 -7.36
CA LYS A 111 2.38 -8.49 -8.74
C LYS A 111 1.94 -7.39 -9.70
N GLN A 112 1.08 -6.49 -9.24
CA GLN A 112 0.48 -5.45 -10.08
C GLN A 112 1.54 -4.41 -10.44
N SER A 113 2.45 -4.16 -9.51
CA SER A 113 3.59 -3.26 -9.71
C SER A 113 4.52 -3.68 -10.84
N PHE A 114 4.58 -4.96 -11.24
CA PHE A 114 5.38 -5.36 -12.42
C PHE A 114 4.86 -4.70 -13.70
N HIS A 115 3.54 -4.68 -13.88
CA HIS A 115 2.90 -4.01 -15.00
C HIS A 115 3.19 -2.50 -14.95
N GLU A 116 3.06 -1.89 -13.78
CA GLU A 116 3.30 -0.45 -13.59
C GLU A 116 4.74 -0.02 -13.88
N VAL A 117 5.73 -0.82 -13.45
CA VAL A 117 7.14 -0.57 -13.79
C VAL A 117 7.37 -0.68 -15.29
N GLY A 118 6.77 -1.69 -15.94
CA GLY A 118 6.81 -1.85 -17.39
C GLY A 118 6.21 -0.63 -18.12
N ARG A 119 5.03 -0.20 -17.69
CA ARG A 119 4.34 1.00 -18.18
C ARG A 119 5.20 2.26 -18.03
N CYS A 120 5.84 2.43 -16.87
CA CYS A 120 6.72 3.56 -16.61
C CYS A 120 7.90 3.61 -17.58
N TYR A 121 8.60 2.50 -17.81
CA TYR A 121 9.67 2.44 -18.79
C TYR A 121 9.19 2.61 -20.24
N TYR A 122 7.97 2.18 -20.56
CA TYR A 122 7.42 2.28 -21.91
C TYR A 122 7.08 3.72 -22.27
N TYR A 123 6.38 4.43 -21.38
CA TYR A 123 5.88 5.79 -21.61
C TYR A 123 6.80 6.89 -21.06
N GLY A 124 7.81 6.53 -20.26
CA GLY A 124 8.73 7.48 -19.63
C GLY A 124 8.12 8.20 -18.42
N ILE A 125 7.32 7.51 -17.62
CA ILE A 125 6.67 8.06 -16.42
C ILE A 125 7.68 7.96 -15.27
N GLY A 126 8.21 9.10 -14.82
CA GLY A 126 9.17 9.16 -13.70
C GLY A 126 10.55 8.54 -13.97
N VAL A 127 10.78 8.01 -15.18
CA VAL A 127 12.03 7.38 -15.59
C VAL A 127 12.24 7.59 -17.08
N ASN A 128 13.49 7.53 -17.55
CA ASN A 128 13.78 7.58 -18.98
C ASN A 128 13.16 6.38 -19.71
N ILE A 129 12.61 6.63 -20.90
CA ILE A 129 12.07 5.59 -21.78
C ILE A 129 13.13 4.52 -22.02
N ASN A 130 12.76 3.26 -21.75
CA ASN A 130 13.58 2.10 -22.06
C ASN A 130 12.68 0.92 -22.43
N LYS A 131 12.40 0.79 -23.74
CA LYS A 131 11.50 -0.25 -24.25
C LYS A 131 11.98 -1.66 -23.94
N SER A 132 13.30 -1.91 -23.99
CA SER A 132 13.84 -3.23 -23.66
C SER A 132 13.64 -3.61 -22.20
N LEU A 133 13.74 -2.65 -21.26
CA LEU A 133 13.36 -2.90 -19.88
C LEU A 133 11.84 -3.04 -19.74
N ALA A 134 11.06 -2.20 -20.42
CA ALA A 134 9.60 -2.30 -20.41
C ALA A 134 9.14 -3.71 -20.81
N ASP A 135 9.65 -4.24 -21.91
CA ASP A 135 9.32 -5.59 -22.40
C ASP A 135 9.62 -6.65 -21.33
N ILE A 136 10.79 -6.60 -20.70
CA ILE A 136 11.17 -7.54 -19.62
C ILE A 136 10.18 -7.49 -18.44
N TRP A 137 9.78 -6.29 -18.01
CA TRP A 137 8.87 -6.12 -16.87
C TRP A 137 7.44 -6.53 -17.23
N LEU A 138 6.97 -6.21 -18.44
CA LEU A 138 5.64 -6.57 -18.94
C LEU A 138 5.52 -8.09 -19.19
N GLU A 139 6.52 -8.71 -19.81
CA GLU A 139 6.59 -10.18 -19.94
C GLU A 139 6.50 -10.83 -18.56
N LYS A 140 7.18 -10.26 -17.56
CA LYS A 140 7.10 -10.78 -16.19
C LYS A 140 5.71 -10.63 -15.57
N ALA A 141 5.02 -9.53 -15.82
CA ALA A 141 3.64 -9.32 -15.38
C ALA A 141 2.70 -10.36 -16.01
N GLU A 142 2.85 -10.63 -17.31
CA GLU A 142 2.06 -11.63 -18.04
C GLU A 142 2.29 -13.05 -17.50
N GLU A 143 3.55 -13.43 -17.22
CA GLU A 143 3.90 -14.70 -16.58
C GLU A 143 3.20 -14.88 -15.22
N LEU A 144 2.99 -13.77 -14.50
CA LEU A 144 2.30 -13.72 -13.22
C LEU A 144 0.77 -13.69 -13.36
N GLY A 145 0.26 -13.67 -14.60
CA GLY A 145 -1.16 -13.61 -14.92
C GLY A 145 -1.78 -12.21 -14.79
N ILE A 146 -0.96 -11.17 -14.71
CA ILE A 146 -1.40 -9.77 -14.70
C ILE A 146 -1.49 -9.33 -16.16
N LYS A 147 -2.69 -8.93 -16.58
CA LYS A 147 -2.98 -8.44 -17.94
C LYS A 147 -3.56 -7.04 -17.84
N GLU A 148 -3.31 -6.24 -18.87
CA GLU A 148 -3.86 -4.89 -19.09
C GLU A 148 -5.38 -4.80 -18.83
#